data_AF-A0A6P0Y157-F1
#
_entry.id   AF-A0A6P0Y157-F1
#
_cell.length_a   1.000
_cell.length_b   1.000
_cell.length_c   1.000
_cell.angle_alpha   90.00
_cell.angle_beta   90.00
_cell.angle_gamma   90.00
#
_symmetry.space_group_name_H-M   'P 1'
#
loop_
_entity.id
_entity.type
_entity.pdbx_description
1 polymer ?
#
loop_
_entity_poly.entity_id
_entity_poly.type
_entity_poly.pdbx_seq_one_letter_code
_entity_poly.pdbx_strand_id
1 'polypeptide(L)'
;MINLDKDAKISIATSNLGQGNNLMFNSSQALTIIGQGKLSAETSAAGSAGNIDFNTEILTIEGAQILASTSSSGDSGDITVNASQGFTLGSNSKLSVETSASGGPGNIKITTQNLNVEEQAEITATATETATTSEQGGSIELNASNMNLFGTVGIFAETQGAVPAGTLTLKPNDNQTNLNINLTPGAEISASTSGSGQGGSLLVSAPEAIKISGLGKLAVETSGIGAAGDIAFDAQSLTIQNGAQVSASTSGSGKGGSVGVNVNQLNLNNGAEISASTDGSGKGGSLALNARDEINIGNSSQVLAETTGEGAAGDMALNTQRLNLEGGKVSASTSGSGKG
;
A
#
# COMPACT_ATOMS: atom_id res chain seq x y z
N MET A 1 6.30 -28.81 -0.07
CA MET A 1 5.31 -28.51 -1.13
C MET A 1 3.94 -28.89 -0.61
N ILE A 2 2.97 -27.97 -0.72
CA ILE A 2 1.56 -28.17 -0.41
C ILE A 2 0.82 -27.99 -1.73
N ASN A 3 0.02 -28.98 -2.13
CA ASN A 3 -0.81 -28.90 -3.33
C ASN A 3 -2.27 -28.79 -2.90
N LEU A 4 -2.91 -27.70 -3.29
CA LEU A 4 -4.30 -27.40 -3.00
C LEU A 4 -5.08 -27.40 -4.30
N ASP A 5 -5.79 -28.48 -4.60
CA ASP A 5 -6.75 -28.47 -5.70
C ASP A 5 -7.85 -27.41 -5.44
N LYS A 6 -8.68 -27.13 -6.46
CA LYS A 6 -9.70 -26.07 -6.41
C LYS A 6 -10.70 -26.19 -5.26
N ASP A 7 -10.89 -27.39 -4.71
CA ASP A 7 -11.85 -27.65 -3.64
C ASP A 7 -11.14 -27.87 -2.29
N ALA A 8 -9.80 -27.93 -2.28
CA ALA A 8 -9.00 -28.13 -1.10
C ALA A 8 -9.06 -26.91 -0.17
N LYS A 9 -9.39 -27.16 1.09
CA LYS A 9 -9.41 -26.15 2.15
C LYS A 9 -8.61 -26.63 3.35
N ILE A 10 -7.60 -25.86 3.76
CA ILE A 10 -6.97 -25.98 5.08
C ILE A 10 -7.49 -24.80 5.89
N SER A 11 -8.29 -25.08 6.93
CA SER A 11 -8.88 -23.98 7.69
C SER A 11 -9.00 -24.23 9.17
N ILE A 12 -8.89 -23.14 9.90
CA ILE A 12 -9.30 -22.99 11.28
C ILE A 12 -10.47 -22.00 11.31
N ALA A 13 -11.45 -22.26 12.17
CA ALA A 13 -12.62 -21.39 12.27
C ALA A 13 -13.09 -21.25 13.72
N THR A 14 -13.54 -20.05 14.07
CA THR A 14 -14.15 -19.76 15.37
C THR A 14 -15.64 -19.48 15.17
N SER A 15 -16.49 -20.21 15.89
CA SER A 15 -17.96 -20.08 15.82
C SER A 15 -18.61 -19.66 17.14
N ASN A 16 -17.79 -19.35 18.17
CA ASN A 16 -18.23 -18.96 19.52
C ASN A 16 -17.44 -17.71 20.00
N LEU A 17 -17.62 -17.31 21.26
CA LEU A 17 -16.91 -16.18 21.90
C LEU A 17 -15.40 -16.40 22.13
N GLY A 18 -14.81 -17.50 21.66
CA GLY A 18 -13.40 -17.86 21.89
C GLY A 18 -12.43 -17.19 20.88
N GLN A 19 -11.13 -17.42 21.03
CA GLN A 19 -10.14 -17.02 20.03
C GLN A 19 -9.82 -18.19 19.09
N GLY A 20 -9.61 -17.89 17.81
CA GLY A 20 -9.13 -18.87 16.83
C GLY A 20 -7.73 -19.36 17.16
N ASN A 21 -7.44 -20.61 16.81
CA ASN A 21 -6.06 -21.13 16.85
C ASN A 21 -5.21 -20.50 15.74
N ASN A 22 -3.95 -20.90 15.56
CA ASN A 22 -3.13 -20.42 14.43
C ASN A 22 -2.82 -21.55 13.46
N LEU A 23 -2.78 -21.24 12.16
CA LEU A 23 -2.17 -22.10 11.15
C LEU A 23 -0.70 -21.72 11.01
N MET A 24 0.20 -22.62 11.38
CA MET A 24 1.65 -22.38 11.29
C MET A 24 2.29 -23.32 10.27
N PHE A 25 3.00 -22.74 9.31
CA PHE A 25 3.76 -23.46 8.31
C PHE A 25 5.25 -23.18 8.49
N ASN A 26 5.98 -24.16 9.03
CA ASN A 26 7.41 -24.05 9.27
C ASN A 26 8.18 -24.96 8.30
N SER A 27 9.12 -24.38 7.56
CA SER A 27 10.05 -25.09 6.69
C SER A 27 11.44 -24.50 6.89
N SER A 28 12.49 -25.32 6.88
CA SER A 28 13.87 -24.83 6.92
C SER A 28 14.43 -24.50 5.53
N GLN A 29 13.63 -24.66 4.46
CA GLN A 29 14.05 -24.46 3.07
C GLN A 29 12.95 -23.75 2.28
N ALA A 30 12.56 -24.28 1.11
CA ALA A 30 11.45 -23.75 0.33
C ALA A 30 10.10 -24.33 0.80
N LEU A 31 9.09 -23.47 0.85
CA LEU A 31 7.68 -23.84 0.96
C LEU A 31 6.97 -23.36 -0.31
N THR A 32 6.40 -24.29 -1.04
CA THR A 32 5.63 -24.01 -2.26
C THR A 32 4.20 -24.43 -2.03
N ILE A 33 3.25 -23.54 -2.28
CA ILE A 33 1.81 -23.74 -2.21
C ILE A 33 1.26 -23.49 -3.61
N ILE A 34 0.64 -24.50 -4.22
CA ILE A 34 0.13 -24.43 -5.59
C ILE A 34 -1.34 -24.82 -5.65
N GLY A 35 -2.01 -24.34 -6.68
CA GLY A 35 -3.37 -24.70 -7.05
C GLY A 35 -4.41 -23.73 -6.49
N GLN A 36 -5.68 -23.96 -6.82
CA GLN A 36 -6.77 -22.98 -6.64
C GLN A 36 -7.49 -23.08 -5.30
N GLY A 37 -6.97 -23.86 -4.36
CA GLY A 37 -7.59 -24.04 -3.05
C GLY A 37 -7.32 -22.89 -2.07
N LYS A 38 -7.87 -23.04 -0.86
CA LYS A 38 -7.91 -21.99 0.16
C LYS A 38 -7.23 -22.41 1.47
N LEU A 39 -6.37 -21.54 1.99
CA LEU A 39 -5.89 -21.56 3.38
C LEU A 39 -6.64 -20.48 4.15
N SER A 40 -7.32 -20.81 5.25
CA SER A 40 -8.07 -19.77 5.94
C SER A 40 -8.18 -19.86 7.46
N ALA A 41 -8.28 -18.67 8.06
CA ALA A 41 -8.55 -18.45 9.46
C ALA A 41 -9.71 -17.48 9.63
N GLU A 42 -10.90 -18.02 9.87
CA GLU A 42 -12.15 -17.25 9.74
C GLU A 42 -12.93 -17.27 11.06
N THR A 43 -13.63 -16.17 11.39
CA THR A 43 -14.64 -16.17 12.46
C THR A 43 -16.00 -15.69 11.97
N SER A 44 -17.05 -16.37 12.45
CA SER A 44 -18.45 -16.05 12.16
C SER A 44 -19.23 -15.68 13.42
N ALA A 45 -18.54 -15.41 14.52
CA ALA A 45 -19.12 -15.05 15.81
C ALA A 45 -18.30 -13.92 16.46
N ALA A 46 -18.69 -13.52 17.66
CA ALA A 46 -18.02 -12.44 18.40
C ALA A 46 -16.57 -12.77 18.87
N GLY A 47 -16.09 -13.99 18.64
CA GLY A 47 -14.70 -14.39 18.93
C GLY A 47 -13.74 -14.04 17.80
N SER A 48 -12.48 -13.73 18.11
CA SER A 48 -11.47 -13.33 17.11
C SER A 48 -11.07 -14.50 16.20
N ALA A 49 -10.79 -14.19 14.93
CA ALA A 49 -10.20 -15.13 13.99
C ALA A 49 -8.76 -15.47 14.38
N GLY A 50 -8.29 -16.62 13.88
CA GLY A 50 -6.92 -17.08 14.10
C GLY A 50 -5.92 -16.47 13.13
N ASN A 51 -4.62 -16.66 13.39
CA ASN A 51 -3.57 -16.17 12.50
C ASN A 51 -3.08 -17.24 11.52
N ILE A 52 -2.47 -16.79 10.41
CA ILE A 52 -1.78 -17.64 9.46
C ILE A 52 -0.32 -17.20 9.37
N ASP A 53 0.59 -18.07 9.79
CA ASP A 53 2.03 -17.78 9.88
C ASP A 53 2.84 -18.70 8.97
N PHE A 54 3.70 -18.12 8.14
CA PHE A 54 4.68 -18.83 7.30
C PHE A 54 6.09 -18.50 7.77
N ASN A 55 6.89 -19.51 8.10
CA ASN A 55 8.31 -19.37 8.43
C ASN A 55 9.13 -20.29 7.55
N THR A 56 9.90 -19.71 6.63
CA THR A 56 10.61 -20.45 5.57
C THR A 56 11.81 -19.65 5.05
N GLU A 57 12.70 -20.26 4.27
CA GLU A 57 13.73 -19.48 3.56
C GLU A 57 13.12 -18.84 2.32
N ILE A 58 12.38 -19.64 1.56
CA ILE A 58 11.69 -19.22 0.34
C ILE A 58 10.22 -19.63 0.45
N LEU A 59 9.32 -18.70 0.17
CA LEU A 59 7.88 -18.96 0.02
C LEU A 59 7.47 -18.71 -1.43
N THR A 60 6.74 -19.64 -2.01
CA THR A 60 6.06 -19.47 -3.29
C THR A 60 4.61 -19.87 -3.14
N ILE A 61 3.69 -18.97 -3.51
CA ILE A 61 2.26 -19.24 -3.56
C ILE A 61 1.80 -18.99 -4.99
N GLU A 62 1.12 -19.96 -5.61
CA GLU A 62 0.70 -19.87 -7.01
C GLU A 62 -0.73 -20.39 -7.21
N GLY A 63 -1.63 -19.50 -7.62
CA GLY A 63 -3.07 -19.76 -7.82
C GLY A 63 -3.90 -19.85 -6.54
N ALA A 64 -3.29 -19.87 -5.36
CA ALA A 64 -3.97 -20.16 -4.10
C ALA A 64 -4.48 -18.90 -3.39
N GLN A 65 -5.51 -19.07 -2.56
CA GLN A 65 -6.07 -18.02 -1.72
C GLN A 65 -5.72 -18.24 -0.26
N ILE A 66 -5.14 -17.22 0.38
CA ILE A 66 -4.87 -17.17 1.81
C ILE A 66 -5.75 -16.09 2.41
N LEU A 67 -6.61 -16.46 3.36
CA LEU A 67 -7.60 -15.54 3.93
C LEU A 67 -7.64 -15.62 5.46
N ALA A 68 -7.45 -14.49 6.14
CA ALA A 68 -7.84 -14.34 7.54
C ALA A 68 -8.92 -13.27 7.69
N SER A 69 -10.11 -13.61 8.18
CA SER A 69 -11.26 -12.70 8.10
C SER A 69 -12.27 -12.85 9.23
N THR A 70 -13.00 -11.77 9.49
CA THR A 70 -14.17 -11.75 10.36
C THR A 70 -15.44 -11.36 9.60
N SER A 71 -16.54 -12.02 9.96
CA SER A 71 -17.90 -11.71 9.48
C SER A 71 -18.87 -11.31 10.61
N SER A 72 -18.33 -11.03 11.80
CA SER A 72 -19.11 -10.62 12.98
C SER A 72 -18.30 -9.65 13.85
N SER A 73 -18.65 -9.50 15.12
CA SER A 73 -18.00 -8.52 16.02
C SER A 73 -16.63 -8.94 16.54
N GLY A 74 -16.13 -10.14 16.21
CA GLY A 74 -14.79 -10.58 16.59
C GLY A 74 -13.72 -10.02 15.66
N ASP A 75 -12.50 -9.86 16.16
CA ASP A 75 -11.40 -9.27 15.37
C ASP A 75 -10.93 -10.20 14.24
N SER A 76 -10.50 -9.62 13.13
CA SER A 76 -9.87 -10.35 12.04
C SER A 76 -8.47 -10.83 12.43
N GLY A 77 -8.08 -11.98 11.89
CA GLY A 77 -6.77 -12.56 12.12
C GLY A 77 -5.70 -11.89 11.27
N ASP A 78 -4.46 -12.04 11.69
CA ASP A 78 -3.29 -11.55 10.97
C ASP A 78 -2.70 -12.63 10.06
N ILE A 79 -1.99 -12.18 9.02
CA ILE A 79 -1.16 -13.05 8.19
C ILE A 79 0.30 -12.59 8.27
N THR A 80 1.17 -13.48 8.74
CA THR A 80 2.60 -13.22 8.84
C THR A 80 3.38 -14.10 7.87
N VAL A 81 4.21 -13.48 7.03
CA VAL A 81 5.17 -14.18 6.17
C VAL A 81 6.58 -13.79 6.59
N ASN A 82 7.33 -14.75 7.12
CA ASN A 82 8.76 -14.65 7.37
C ASN A 82 9.49 -15.57 6.38
N ALA A 83 9.92 -15.01 5.26
CA ALA A 83 10.63 -15.72 4.21
C ALA A 83 12.03 -15.12 4.05
N SER A 84 13.05 -15.67 4.71
CA SER A 84 14.33 -14.98 4.92
C SER A 84 15.06 -14.57 3.64
N GLN A 85 14.83 -15.26 2.51
CA GLN A 85 15.47 -14.98 1.22
C GLN A 85 14.49 -14.44 0.16
N GLY A 86 13.28 -14.99 0.07
CA GLY A 86 12.38 -14.66 -1.02
C GLY A 86 10.94 -15.05 -0.76
N PHE A 87 10.01 -14.18 -1.15
CA PHE A 87 8.60 -14.49 -1.24
C PHE A 87 8.09 -14.13 -2.63
N THR A 88 7.54 -15.11 -3.33
CA THR A 88 6.80 -14.91 -4.57
C THR A 88 5.31 -15.20 -4.34
N LEU A 89 4.48 -14.18 -4.56
CA LEU A 89 3.04 -14.33 -4.74
C LEU A 89 2.77 -14.36 -6.26
N GLY A 90 2.68 -15.57 -6.80
CA GLY A 90 2.54 -15.86 -8.22
C GLY A 90 1.12 -15.63 -8.74
N SER A 91 0.93 -15.90 -10.03
CA SER A 91 -0.27 -15.52 -10.79
C SER A 91 -1.58 -15.94 -10.12
N ASN A 92 -2.57 -15.04 -10.13
CA ASN A 92 -3.92 -15.25 -9.57
C ASN A 92 -3.95 -15.64 -8.09
N SER A 93 -2.86 -15.46 -7.34
CA SER A 93 -2.82 -15.74 -5.91
C SER A 93 -3.33 -14.54 -5.11
N LYS A 94 -3.97 -14.80 -3.97
CA LYS A 94 -4.46 -13.74 -3.09
C LYS A 94 -4.02 -13.97 -1.66
N LEU A 95 -3.45 -12.94 -1.04
CA LEU A 95 -3.15 -12.86 0.39
C LEU A 95 -4.04 -11.80 1.01
N SER A 96 -5.04 -12.18 1.78
CA SER A 96 -6.09 -11.26 2.19
C SER A 96 -6.40 -11.32 3.67
N VAL A 97 -6.53 -10.15 4.28
CA VAL A 97 -7.24 -9.95 5.53
C VAL A 97 -8.45 -9.05 5.29
N GLU A 98 -9.61 -9.43 5.82
CA GLU A 98 -10.87 -8.72 5.55
C GLU A 98 -11.66 -8.45 6.82
N THR A 99 -12.20 -7.23 6.92
CA THR A 99 -13.04 -6.78 8.04
C THR A 99 -14.38 -6.33 7.51
N SER A 100 -15.45 -7.06 7.84
CA SER A 100 -16.77 -6.82 7.24
C SER A 100 -17.88 -6.40 8.21
N ALA A 101 -17.57 -6.30 9.50
CA ALA A 101 -18.52 -5.93 10.55
C ALA A 101 -17.84 -5.02 11.61
N SER A 102 -18.19 -5.14 12.89
CA SER A 102 -17.67 -4.26 13.96
C SER A 102 -16.35 -4.73 14.56
N GLY A 103 -15.82 -5.89 14.16
CA GLY A 103 -14.56 -6.43 14.66
C GLY A 103 -13.34 -5.60 14.25
N GLY A 104 -12.26 -5.70 15.02
CA GLY A 104 -10.99 -5.06 14.72
C GLY A 104 -10.36 -5.58 13.42
N PRO A 105 -9.55 -4.75 12.75
CA PRO A 105 -8.99 -5.08 11.46
C PRO A 105 -7.83 -6.08 11.56
N GLY A 106 -7.74 -6.97 10.58
CA GLY A 106 -6.59 -7.88 10.42
C GLY A 106 -5.47 -7.18 9.67
N ASN A 107 -4.23 -7.63 9.89
CA ASN A 107 -3.04 -7.06 9.29
C ASN A 107 -2.23 -8.10 8.54
N ILE A 108 -1.45 -7.65 7.55
CA ILE A 108 -0.50 -8.48 6.82
C ILE A 108 0.90 -7.98 7.10
N LYS A 109 1.79 -8.86 7.54
CA LYS A 109 3.21 -8.55 7.70
C LYS A 109 4.04 -9.49 6.85
N ILE A 110 4.88 -8.93 5.98
CA ILE A 110 5.79 -9.68 5.13
C ILE A 110 7.21 -9.23 5.43
N THR A 111 8.08 -10.18 5.79
CA THR A 111 9.51 -9.96 5.98
C THR A 111 10.28 -10.89 5.06
N THR A 112 11.01 -10.33 4.10
CA THR A 112 11.79 -11.06 3.09
C THR A 112 12.90 -10.20 2.51
N GLN A 113 13.97 -10.78 1.96
CA GLN A 113 14.93 -9.98 1.19
C GLN A 113 14.32 -9.50 -0.14
N ASN A 114 13.56 -10.38 -0.80
CA ASN A 114 12.96 -10.13 -2.12
C ASN A 114 11.48 -10.48 -2.09
N LEU A 115 10.62 -9.52 -2.43
CA LEU A 115 9.19 -9.72 -2.63
C LEU A 115 8.88 -9.61 -4.12
N ASN A 116 8.33 -10.67 -4.71
CA ASN A 116 7.80 -10.66 -6.08
C ASN A 116 6.30 -10.86 -6.02
N VAL A 117 5.54 -9.98 -6.68
CA VAL A 117 4.09 -10.10 -6.85
C VAL A 117 3.83 -10.11 -8.35
N GLU A 118 3.23 -11.19 -8.84
CA GLU A 118 3.19 -11.50 -10.27
C GLU A 118 1.75 -11.69 -10.76
N GLU A 119 1.43 -11.12 -11.92
CA GLU A 119 0.27 -11.45 -12.76
C GLU A 119 -1.08 -11.59 -12.02
N GLN A 120 -1.79 -10.47 -11.78
CA GLN A 120 -3.10 -10.45 -11.11
C GLN A 120 -3.08 -10.92 -9.65
N ALA A 121 -1.90 -11.14 -9.07
CA ALA A 121 -1.78 -11.37 -7.65
C ALA A 121 -2.14 -10.12 -6.83
N GLU A 122 -2.78 -10.35 -5.68
CA GLU A 122 -3.23 -9.31 -4.77
C GLU A 122 -2.82 -9.59 -3.33
N ILE A 123 -2.34 -8.55 -2.63
CA ILE A 123 -2.18 -8.52 -1.18
C ILE A 123 -3.15 -7.48 -0.63
N THR A 124 -4.13 -7.88 0.17
CA THR A 124 -5.23 -6.97 0.56
C THR A 124 -5.50 -7.00 2.06
N ALA A 125 -5.62 -5.82 2.67
CA ALA A 125 -6.09 -5.62 4.02
C ALA A 125 -7.28 -4.67 3.99
N THR A 126 -8.47 -5.23 3.75
CA THR A 126 -9.64 -4.43 3.35
C THR A 126 -10.67 -4.33 4.46
N ALA A 127 -11.16 -3.11 4.70
CA ALA A 127 -12.43 -2.88 5.38
C ALA A 127 -13.56 -2.80 4.33
N THR A 128 -14.56 -3.68 4.40
CA THR A 128 -15.66 -3.70 3.42
C THR A 128 -16.62 -2.54 3.65
N GLU A 129 -17.56 -2.33 2.73
CA GLU A 129 -18.59 -1.28 2.83
C GLU A 129 -19.44 -1.42 4.11
N THR A 130 -19.64 -2.65 4.59
CA THR A 130 -20.42 -2.97 5.79
C THR A 130 -19.61 -2.91 7.08
N ALA A 131 -18.31 -2.62 7.01
CA ALA A 131 -17.47 -2.48 8.19
C ALA A 131 -17.98 -1.33 9.07
N THR A 132 -18.11 -1.61 10.36
CA THR A 132 -18.60 -0.67 11.38
C THR A 132 -17.63 -0.55 12.56
N THR A 133 -16.40 -1.04 12.38
CA THR A 133 -15.33 -0.91 13.36
C THR A 133 -15.08 0.57 13.71
N SER A 134 -14.73 0.81 14.97
CA SER A 134 -14.29 2.14 15.42
C SER A 134 -12.83 2.42 15.11
N GLU A 135 -12.09 1.42 14.64
CA GLU A 135 -10.68 1.50 14.22
C GLU A 135 -10.58 1.79 12.71
N GLN A 136 -9.38 2.10 12.24
CA GLN A 136 -9.11 2.20 10.80
C GLN A 136 -9.10 0.81 10.13
N GLY A 137 -9.01 0.76 8.81
CA GLY A 137 -8.88 -0.47 8.03
C GLY A 137 -7.58 -1.24 8.32
N GLY A 138 -7.49 -2.46 7.80
CA GLY A 138 -6.33 -3.34 7.97
C GLY A 138 -5.05 -2.75 7.41
N SER A 139 -3.93 -3.02 8.08
CA SER A 139 -2.61 -2.49 7.68
C SER A 139 -1.74 -3.57 7.04
N ILE A 140 -0.83 -3.14 6.15
CA ILE A 140 0.16 -4.02 5.53
C ILE A 140 1.57 -3.45 5.81
N GLU A 141 2.42 -4.26 6.45
CA GLU A 141 3.83 -3.96 6.67
C GLU A 141 4.68 -4.85 5.74
N LEU A 142 5.41 -4.23 4.81
CA LEU A 142 6.33 -4.89 3.90
C LEU A 142 7.77 -4.52 4.26
N ASN A 143 8.48 -5.51 4.80
CA ASN A 143 9.88 -5.46 5.18
C ASN A 143 10.68 -6.20 4.13
N ALA A 144 10.93 -5.53 3.00
CA ALA A 144 11.65 -6.11 1.88
C ALA A 144 12.57 -5.11 1.20
N SER A 145 13.81 -5.53 0.94
CA SER A 145 14.82 -4.67 0.32
C SER A 145 14.58 -4.49 -1.17
N ASN A 146 14.01 -5.51 -1.82
CA ASN A 146 13.58 -5.45 -3.21
C ASN A 146 12.11 -5.86 -3.29
N MET A 147 11.27 -4.96 -3.79
CA MET A 147 9.86 -5.20 -4.09
C MET A 147 9.66 -5.09 -5.59
N ASN A 148 9.29 -6.20 -6.24
CA ASN A 148 9.05 -6.25 -7.67
C ASN A 148 7.58 -6.61 -7.92
N LEU A 149 6.83 -5.68 -8.49
CA LEU A 149 5.43 -5.85 -8.84
C LEU A 149 5.33 -5.94 -10.36
N PHE A 150 4.99 -7.12 -10.87
CA PHE A 150 4.99 -7.46 -12.28
C PHE A 150 3.57 -7.77 -12.80
N GLY A 151 3.15 -7.02 -13.82
CA GLY A 151 1.80 -7.03 -14.39
C GLY A 151 0.83 -6.06 -13.71
N THR A 152 -0.46 -6.28 -13.92
CA THR A 152 -1.53 -5.64 -13.16
C THR A 152 -1.64 -6.36 -11.82
N VAL A 153 -1.00 -5.82 -10.79
CA VAL A 153 -0.93 -6.40 -9.44
C VAL A 153 -1.17 -5.32 -8.41
N GLY A 154 -1.62 -5.74 -7.23
CA GLY A 154 -2.09 -4.80 -6.22
C GLY A 154 -1.69 -5.14 -4.80
N ILE A 155 -1.28 -4.13 -4.05
CA ILE A 155 -1.12 -4.18 -2.59
C ILE A 155 -2.02 -3.11 -1.98
N PHE A 156 -3.08 -3.53 -1.28
CA PHE A 156 -4.22 -2.69 -0.96
C PHE A 156 -4.56 -2.70 0.54
N ALA A 157 -4.37 -1.58 1.24
CA ALA A 157 -4.85 -1.37 2.61
C ALA A 157 -6.08 -0.44 2.63
N GLU A 158 -7.12 -0.85 1.90
CA GLU A 158 -8.20 0.03 1.47
C GLU A 158 -9.49 -0.12 2.29
N THR A 159 -10.41 0.83 2.10
CA THR A 159 -11.78 0.77 2.64
C THR A 159 -12.80 1.07 1.55
N GLN A 160 -13.93 0.36 1.62
CA GLN A 160 -15.06 0.54 0.71
C GLN A 160 -16.22 1.32 1.36
N GLY A 161 -16.15 1.56 2.68
CA GLY A 161 -17.24 2.12 3.49
C GLY A 161 -16.91 3.44 4.14
N ALA A 162 -17.48 3.66 5.34
CA ALA A 162 -17.27 4.86 6.14
C ALA A 162 -16.02 4.78 7.04
N VAL A 163 -15.46 3.58 7.21
CA VAL A 163 -14.25 3.33 8.00
C VAL A 163 -13.05 3.95 7.27
N PRO A 164 -12.14 4.68 7.94
CA PRO A 164 -10.88 5.14 7.33
C PRO A 164 -10.03 3.97 6.81
N ALA A 165 -9.32 4.14 5.70
CA ALA A 165 -8.43 3.12 5.18
C ALA A 165 -7.22 2.90 6.12
N GLY A 166 -6.57 1.75 5.95
CA GLY A 166 -5.48 1.32 6.83
C GLY A 166 -4.14 1.98 6.49
N THR A 167 -3.07 1.40 7.03
CA THR A 167 -1.71 1.88 6.81
C THR A 167 -0.89 0.90 5.99
N LEU A 168 -0.20 1.39 4.97
CA LEU A 168 0.87 0.69 4.27
C LEU A 168 2.22 1.19 4.79
N THR A 169 3.06 0.27 5.25
CA THR A 169 4.44 0.58 5.64
C THR A 169 5.41 -0.20 4.78
N LEU A 170 6.29 0.51 4.08
CA LEU A 170 7.33 -0.06 3.23
C LEU A 170 8.70 0.30 3.83
N LYS A 171 9.49 -0.71 4.18
CA LYS A 171 10.87 -0.53 4.64
C LYS A 171 11.74 -1.69 4.17
N PRO A 172 13.07 -1.51 4.11
CA PRO A 172 13.96 -2.61 3.83
C PRO A 172 13.88 -3.69 4.93
N ASN A 173 14.29 -4.91 4.61
CA ASN A 173 14.43 -5.97 5.62
C ASN A 173 15.48 -5.57 6.67
N ASP A 174 15.41 -6.16 7.86
CA ASP A 174 16.37 -5.95 8.94
C ASP A 174 17.81 -6.05 8.44
N ASN A 175 18.64 -5.09 8.86
CA ASN A 175 20.04 -4.94 8.46
C ASN A 175 20.28 -4.51 7.00
N GLN A 176 19.25 -4.04 6.29
CA GLN A 176 19.39 -3.49 4.95
C GLN A 176 19.12 -1.99 4.98
N THR A 177 19.90 -1.22 4.22
CA THR A 177 19.86 0.24 4.25
C THR A 177 19.10 0.84 3.07
N ASN A 178 18.86 0.04 2.03
CA ASN A 178 18.31 0.49 0.76
C ASN A 178 17.02 -0.28 0.43
N LEU A 179 16.03 0.45 -0.08
CA LEU A 179 14.74 -0.06 -0.53
C LEU A 179 14.60 0.20 -2.03
N ASN A 180 14.45 -0.86 -2.82
CA ASN A 180 14.16 -0.80 -4.25
C ASN A 180 12.73 -1.28 -4.53
N ILE A 181 11.95 -0.45 -5.21
CA ILE A 181 10.58 -0.75 -5.62
C ILE A 181 10.50 -0.62 -7.15
N ASN A 182 10.22 -1.74 -7.83
CA ASN A 182 10.05 -1.81 -9.27
C ASN A 182 8.58 -2.09 -9.60
N LEU A 183 7.96 -1.18 -10.35
CA LEU A 183 6.52 -1.20 -10.66
C LEU A 183 6.32 -1.27 -12.18
N THR A 184 5.82 -2.38 -12.69
CA THR A 184 5.41 -2.45 -14.10
C THR A 184 4.15 -1.64 -14.38
N PRO A 185 3.79 -1.37 -15.66
CA PRO A 185 2.50 -0.78 -15.97
C PRO A 185 1.35 -1.56 -15.32
N GLY A 186 0.47 -0.83 -14.62
CA GLY A 186 -0.68 -1.42 -13.91
C GLY A 186 -0.39 -1.95 -12.50
N ALA A 187 0.86 -1.90 -12.02
CA ALA A 187 1.20 -2.23 -10.64
C ALA A 187 0.82 -1.08 -9.69
N GLU A 188 0.17 -1.41 -8.58
CA GLU A 188 -0.29 -0.42 -7.61
C GLU A 188 -0.04 -0.84 -6.16
N ILE A 189 0.44 0.11 -5.36
CA ILE A 189 0.52 0.02 -3.89
C ILE A 189 -0.35 1.14 -3.33
N SER A 190 -1.49 0.79 -2.73
CA SER A 190 -2.55 1.75 -2.44
C SER A 190 -3.18 1.56 -1.06
N ALA A 191 -3.33 2.67 -0.32
CA ALA A 191 -4.20 2.76 0.86
C ALA A 191 -5.41 3.66 0.57
N SER A 192 -5.97 3.56 -0.64
CA SER A 192 -7.05 4.41 -1.12
C SER A 192 -8.41 4.08 -0.48
N THR A 193 -9.38 4.98 -0.67
CA THR A 193 -10.76 4.79 -0.21
C THR A 193 -11.76 5.10 -1.31
N SER A 194 -12.69 4.17 -1.57
CA SER A 194 -13.77 4.38 -2.53
C SER A 194 -15.08 4.86 -1.88
N GLY A 195 -15.26 4.61 -0.59
CA GLY A 195 -16.42 5.01 0.21
C GLY A 195 -16.35 6.41 0.83
N SER A 196 -17.10 6.65 1.90
CA SER A 196 -17.10 7.93 2.63
C SER A 196 -15.98 8.07 3.67
N GLY A 197 -15.23 7.00 3.93
CA GLY A 197 -14.05 7.00 4.80
C GLY A 197 -12.92 7.86 4.26
N GLN A 198 -11.97 8.18 5.13
CA GLN A 198 -10.74 8.89 4.74
C GLN A 198 -9.73 7.93 4.14
N GLY A 199 -8.93 8.40 3.18
CA GLY A 199 -7.77 7.69 2.64
C GLY A 199 -6.79 7.33 3.75
N GLY A 200 -6.04 6.24 3.52
CA GLY A 200 -5.11 5.67 4.48
C GLY A 200 -3.76 6.36 4.47
N SER A 201 -2.78 5.75 5.12
CA SER A 201 -1.40 6.27 5.15
C SER A 201 -0.45 5.34 4.41
N LEU A 202 0.50 5.91 3.67
CA LEU A 202 1.61 5.18 3.06
C LEU A 202 2.93 5.73 3.56
N LEU A 203 3.64 4.94 4.36
CA LEU A 203 4.92 5.30 4.94
C LEU A 203 6.03 4.51 4.24
N VAL A 204 6.99 5.20 3.66
CA VAL A 204 8.12 4.59 2.95
C VAL A 204 9.41 5.10 3.57
N SER A 205 10.18 4.21 4.18
CA SER A 205 11.40 4.61 4.90
C SER A 205 12.57 3.70 4.61
N ALA A 206 13.78 4.27 4.54
CA ALA A 206 15.02 3.50 4.45
C ALA A 206 16.19 4.28 5.07
N PRO A 207 17.15 3.60 5.74
CA PRO A 207 18.30 4.27 6.34
C PRO A 207 19.17 5.08 5.36
N GLU A 208 19.32 4.62 4.12
CA GLU A 208 20.16 5.25 3.09
C GLU A 208 19.31 5.69 1.91
N ALA A 209 18.86 4.77 1.05
CA ALA A 209 18.18 5.14 -0.19
C ALA A 209 16.85 4.42 -0.41
N ILE A 210 15.88 5.16 -0.95
CA ILE A 210 14.67 4.64 -1.55
C ILE A 210 14.75 4.88 -3.06
N LYS A 211 14.56 3.84 -3.85
CA LYS A 211 14.48 3.91 -5.30
C LYS A 211 13.17 3.32 -5.79
N ILE A 212 12.38 4.13 -6.51
CA ILE A 212 11.11 3.75 -7.10
C ILE A 212 11.22 3.92 -8.61
N SER A 213 10.90 2.87 -9.37
CA SER A 213 11.09 2.88 -10.82
C SER A 213 9.98 2.12 -11.55
N GLY A 214 9.59 2.63 -12.71
CA GLY A 214 8.66 1.98 -13.64
C GLY A 214 7.33 2.73 -13.75
N LEU A 215 6.32 2.14 -14.36
CA LEU A 215 5.08 2.84 -14.78
C LEU A 215 3.87 2.56 -13.87
N GLY A 216 4.11 2.07 -12.66
CA GLY A 216 3.07 1.87 -11.66
C GLY A 216 2.95 3.03 -10.67
N LYS A 217 2.13 2.83 -9.65
CA LYS A 217 1.66 3.90 -8.75
C LYS A 217 1.76 3.52 -7.28
N LEU A 218 2.15 4.49 -6.45
CA LEU A 218 1.93 4.52 -5.00
C LEU A 218 0.81 5.53 -4.72
N ALA A 219 -0.27 5.09 -4.05
CA ALA A 219 -1.49 5.88 -3.95
C ALA A 219 -2.10 5.89 -2.53
N VAL A 220 -2.70 7.02 -2.17
CA VAL A 220 -3.60 7.16 -1.02
C VAL A 220 -4.83 7.97 -1.44
N GLU A 221 -5.36 7.64 -2.62
CA GLU A 221 -6.38 8.42 -3.31
C GLU A 221 -7.76 8.21 -2.69
N THR A 222 -8.66 9.17 -2.94
CA THR A 222 -10.09 9.02 -2.63
C THR A 222 -10.97 9.35 -3.82
N SER A 223 -12.04 8.57 -4.01
CA SER A 223 -13.11 8.88 -4.96
C SER A 223 -14.42 9.31 -4.31
N GLY A 224 -14.58 9.06 -3.01
CA GLY A 224 -15.78 9.43 -2.26
C GLY A 224 -15.71 10.80 -1.58
N ILE A 225 -16.53 11.01 -0.56
CA ILE A 225 -16.63 12.30 0.16
C ILE A 225 -15.54 12.50 1.22
N GLY A 226 -14.80 11.44 1.57
CA GLY A 226 -13.70 11.50 2.53
C GLY A 226 -12.45 12.15 1.94
N ALA A 227 -11.61 12.72 2.81
CA ALA A 227 -10.34 13.30 2.39
C ALA A 227 -9.34 12.20 1.99
N ALA A 228 -8.53 12.47 0.96
CA ALA A 228 -7.43 11.60 0.57
C ALA A 228 -6.38 11.53 1.68
N GLY A 229 -5.58 10.48 1.64
CA GLY A 229 -4.65 10.11 2.70
C GLY A 229 -3.29 10.79 2.60
N ASP A 230 -2.33 10.31 3.39
CA ASP A 230 -0.99 10.88 3.47
C ASP A 230 0.09 9.89 3.02
N ILE A 231 1.04 10.38 2.22
CA ILE A 231 2.26 9.66 1.84
C ILE A 231 3.46 10.32 2.51
N ALA A 232 4.28 9.56 3.20
CA ALA A 232 5.50 10.05 3.84
C ALA A 232 6.73 9.26 3.40
N PHE A 233 7.77 9.98 2.97
CA PHE A 233 9.08 9.42 2.66
C PHE A 233 10.14 9.91 3.65
N ASP A 234 10.95 8.99 4.15
CA ASP A 234 12.10 9.28 5.04
C ASP A 234 13.32 8.44 4.63
N ALA A 235 14.37 9.11 4.13
CA ALA A 235 15.63 8.47 3.74
C ALA A 235 16.76 9.48 3.60
N GLN A 236 18.00 9.05 3.36
CA GLN A 236 19.04 10.01 2.93
C GLN A 236 18.84 10.41 1.47
N SER A 237 18.46 9.48 0.60
CA SER A 237 18.22 9.73 -0.83
C SER A 237 16.90 9.11 -1.28
N LEU A 238 16.04 9.89 -1.94
CA LEU A 238 14.87 9.38 -2.63
C LEU A 238 15.03 9.60 -4.14
N THR A 239 14.91 8.53 -4.91
CA THR A 239 14.88 8.58 -6.37
C THR A 239 13.58 7.97 -6.89
N ILE A 240 12.81 8.74 -7.64
CA ILE A 240 11.62 8.28 -8.36
C ILE A 240 11.88 8.48 -9.85
N GLN A 241 11.73 7.44 -10.66
CA GLN A 241 12.14 7.48 -12.06
C GLN A 241 11.28 6.63 -12.99
N ASN A 242 11.45 6.86 -14.30
CA ASN A 242 10.91 6.04 -15.38
C ASN A 242 9.37 5.97 -15.38
N GLY A 243 8.72 7.11 -15.10
CA GLY A 243 7.28 7.26 -15.12
C GLY A 243 6.54 6.81 -13.85
N ALA A 244 7.27 6.54 -12.76
CA ALA A 244 6.66 6.10 -11.51
C ALA A 244 5.86 7.24 -10.89
N GLN A 245 4.69 6.92 -10.36
CA GLN A 245 3.75 7.89 -9.83
C GLN A 245 3.57 7.73 -8.32
N VAL A 246 3.55 8.87 -7.62
CA VAL A 246 3.17 8.98 -6.21
C VAL A 246 2.00 9.96 -6.15
N SER A 247 0.84 9.50 -5.69
CA SER A 247 -0.41 10.27 -5.76
C SER A 247 -1.17 10.24 -4.43
N ALA A 248 -1.39 11.42 -3.86
CA ALA A 248 -2.30 11.66 -2.74
C ALA A 248 -3.54 12.44 -3.21
N SER A 249 -4.04 12.11 -4.41
CA SER A 249 -5.08 12.90 -5.08
C SER A 249 -6.51 12.51 -4.67
N THR A 250 -7.47 13.40 -4.88
CA THR A 250 -8.91 13.08 -4.71
C THR A 250 -9.72 13.49 -5.92
N SER A 251 -10.66 12.63 -6.33
CA SER A 251 -11.65 12.92 -7.38
C SER A 251 -13.03 13.25 -6.80
N GLY A 252 -13.22 13.08 -5.50
CA GLY A 252 -14.48 13.36 -4.81
C GLY A 252 -14.52 14.74 -4.14
N SER A 253 -15.53 14.97 -3.29
CA SER A 253 -15.70 16.25 -2.59
C SER A 253 -14.80 16.42 -1.37
N GLY A 254 -14.09 15.37 -0.96
CA GLY A 254 -13.09 15.43 0.10
C GLY A 254 -11.88 16.30 -0.29
N LYS A 255 -11.09 16.70 0.70
CA LYS A 255 -9.82 17.42 0.45
C LYS A 255 -8.79 16.48 -0.16
N GLY A 256 -7.91 17.01 -1.00
CA GLY A 256 -6.72 16.30 -1.46
C GLY A 256 -5.83 15.93 -0.27
N GLY A 257 -5.07 14.86 -0.43
CA GLY A 257 -4.20 14.30 0.58
C GLY A 257 -2.87 15.06 0.66
N SER A 258 -1.90 14.49 1.38
CA SER A 258 -0.58 15.11 1.51
C SER A 258 0.53 14.19 1.06
N VAL A 259 1.59 14.76 0.47
CA VAL A 259 2.87 14.06 0.31
C VAL A 259 3.97 14.83 1.03
N GLY A 260 4.56 14.18 2.02
CA GLY A 260 5.74 14.64 2.74
C GLY A 260 6.99 13.88 2.31
N VAL A 261 8.05 14.59 1.98
CA VAL A 261 9.37 14.02 1.68
C VAL A 261 10.38 14.66 2.61
N ASN A 262 11.09 13.85 3.39
CA ASN A 262 12.19 14.30 4.24
C ASN A 262 13.46 13.52 3.86
N VAL A 263 14.37 14.18 3.15
CA VAL A 263 15.59 13.54 2.64
C VAL A 263 16.82 14.44 2.70
N ASN A 264 18.00 13.90 2.39
CA ASN A 264 19.13 14.76 2.01
C ASN A 264 19.05 15.14 0.53
N GLN A 265 18.67 14.20 -0.33
CA GLN A 265 18.61 14.38 -1.79
C GLN A 265 17.30 13.80 -2.34
N LEU A 266 16.60 14.59 -3.15
CA LEU A 266 15.41 14.17 -3.89
C LEU A 266 15.71 14.22 -5.40
N ASN A 267 15.52 13.10 -6.10
CA ASN A 267 15.74 12.98 -7.54
C ASN A 267 14.47 12.47 -8.23
N LEU A 268 13.86 13.30 -9.07
CA LEU A 268 12.78 12.93 -9.99
C LEU A 268 13.31 12.93 -11.42
N ASN A 269 13.16 11.80 -12.11
CA ASN A 269 13.74 11.64 -13.44
C ASN A 269 12.83 10.85 -14.41
N ASN A 270 13.01 11.06 -15.71
CA ASN A 270 12.39 10.28 -16.78
C ASN A 270 10.87 10.13 -16.61
N GLY A 271 10.15 11.23 -16.49
CA GLY A 271 8.68 11.25 -16.40
C GLY A 271 8.09 10.86 -15.06
N ALA A 272 8.89 10.72 -13.99
CA ALA A 272 8.36 10.51 -12.64
C ALA A 272 7.45 11.65 -12.17
N GLU A 273 6.44 11.32 -11.37
CA GLU A 273 5.45 12.27 -10.85
C GLU A 273 5.23 12.12 -9.35
N ILE A 274 5.19 13.26 -8.65
CA ILE A 274 4.61 13.39 -7.30
C ILE A 274 3.41 14.33 -7.41
N SER A 275 2.22 13.89 -6.99
CA SER A 275 1.01 14.70 -7.05
C SER A 275 0.16 14.62 -5.78
N ALA A 276 -0.46 15.74 -5.44
CA ALA A 276 -1.49 15.87 -4.41
C ALA A 276 -2.62 16.74 -4.96
N SER A 277 -3.22 16.28 -6.06
CA SER A 277 -4.19 17.04 -6.85
C SER A 277 -5.63 16.79 -6.40
N THR A 278 -6.53 17.72 -6.73
CA THR A 278 -7.97 17.55 -6.50
C THR A 278 -8.76 17.83 -7.78
N ASP A 279 -9.53 16.84 -8.23
CA ASP A 279 -10.43 16.98 -9.40
C ASP A 279 -11.88 17.28 -8.99
N GLY A 280 -12.23 17.08 -7.72
CA GLY A 280 -13.56 17.38 -7.18
C GLY A 280 -13.68 18.77 -6.55
N SER A 281 -14.73 18.96 -5.74
CA SER A 281 -15.03 20.26 -5.11
C SER A 281 -14.22 20.55 -3.83
N GLY A 282 -13.43 19.60 -3.34
CA GLY A 282 -12.57 19.79 -2.17
C GLY A 282 -11.32 20.63 -2.45
N LYS A 283 -10.69 21.17 -1.40
CA LYS A 283 -9.40 21.89 -1.52
C LYS A 283 -8.33 20.93 -2.08
N GLY A 284 -7.40 21.45 -2.88
CA GLY A 284 -6.16 20.79 -3.30
C GLY A 284 -5.34 20.24 -2.13
N GLY A 285 -4.61 19.16 -2.40
CA GLY A 285 -3.73 18.49 -1.45
C GLY A 285 -2.41 19.21 -1.23
N SER A 286 -1.67 18.83 -0.18
CA SER A 286 -0.43 19.54 0.21
C SER A 286 0.83 18.77 -0.14
N LEU A 287 1.83 19.46 -0.69
CA LEU A 287 3.15 18.89 -0.98
C LEU A 287 4.23 19.59 -0.14
N ALA A 288 4.94 18.81 0.67
CA ALA A 288 6.07 19.30 1.47
C ALA A 288 7.32 18.49 1.13
N LEU A 289 8.19 19.05 0.28
CA LEU A 289 9.42 18.42 -0.18
C LEU A 289 10.62 19.07 0.53
N ASN A 290 11.12 18.41 1.56
CA ASN A 290 12.27 18.85 2.35
C ASN A 290 13.49 18.01 1.99
N ALA A 291 14.45 18.61 1.28
CA ALA A 291 15.73 17.98 0.97
C ALA A 291 16.89 18.81 1.55
N ARG A 292 17.67 18.24 2.47
CA ARG A 292 18.78 18.96 3.14
C ARG A 292 19.76 19.59 2.15
N ASP A 293 20.12 18.86 1.10
CA ASP A 293 21.16 19.27 0.15
C ASP A 293 20.57 19.69 -1.20
N GLU A 294 19.78 18.84 -1.86
CA GLU A 294 19.28 19.16 -3.20
C GLU A 294 17.96 18.48 -3.61
N ILE A 295 17.22 19.18 -4.47
CA ILE A 295 16.07 18.65 -5.22
C ILE A 295 16.40 18.76 -6.72
N ASN A 296 16.42 17.62 -7.42
CA ASN A 296 16.61 17.52 -8.86
C ASN A 296 15.32 17.03 -9.51
N ILE A 297 14.75 17.81 -10.44
CA ILE A 297 13.55 17.45 -11.20
C ILE A 297 13.88 17.61 -12.68
N GLY A 298 14.09 16.48 -13.35
CA GLY A 298 14.57 16.46 -14.73
C GLY A 298 13.73 15.59 -15.67
N ASN A 299 13.97 15.72 -16.97
CA ASN A 299 13.49 14.80 -18.00
C ASN A 299 11.98 14.54 -17.94
N SER A 300 11.19 15.61 -18.06
CA SER A 300 9.71 15.58 -18.05
C SER A 300 9.08 15.11 -16.74
N SER A 301 9.84 15.06 -15.63
CA SER A 301 9.27 14.79 -14.31
C SER A 301 8.45 15.95 -13.76
N GLN A 302 7.48 15.63 -12.90
CA GLN A 302 6.47 16.59 -12.43
C GLN A 302 6.27 16.54 -10.91
N VAL A 303 6.05 17.70 -10.32
CA VAL A 303 5.55 17.88 -8.95
C VAL A 303 4.31 18.76 -9.00
N LEU A 304 3.14 18.21 -8.64
CA LEU A 304 1.83 18.81 -8.93
C LEU A 304 0.96 18.91 -7.67
N ALA A 305 0.55 20.13 -7.32
CA ALA A 305 -0.51 20.41 -6.34
C ALA A 305 -1.64 21.17 -7.06
N GLU A 306 -2.26 20.53 -8.05
CA GLU A 306 -3.23 21.17 -8.94
C GLU A 306 -4.67 20.91 -8.47
N THR A 307 -5.56 21.87 -8.70
CA THR A 307 -7.00 21.67 -8.48
C THR A 307 -7.75 22.00 -9.74
N THR A 308 -8.38 21.00 -10.36
CA THR A 308 -9.15 21.17 -11.60
C THR A 308 -10.64 21.37 -11.33
N GLY A 309 -11.10 20.99 -10.13
CA GLY A 309 -12.48 21.20 -9.68
C GLY A 309 -12.73 22.56 -9.01
N GLU A 310 -13.79 22.65 -8.21
CA GLU A 310 -14.26 23.92 -7.62
C GLU A 310 -13.42 24.39 -6.41
N GLY A 311 -12.53 23.53 -5.89
CA GLY A 311 -11.70 23.84 -4.74
C GLY A 311 -10.54 24.79 -5.04
N ALA A 312 -10.05 25.46 -4.00
CA ALA A 312 -8.78 26.18 -4.06
C ALA A 312 -7.60 25.22 -4.21
N ALA A 313 -6.52 25.66 -4.87
CA ALA A 313 -5.29 24.89 -4.96
C ALA A 313 -4.71 24.58 -3.58
N GLY A 314 -3.95 23.51 -3.53
CA GLY A 314 -3.26 23.08 -2.32
C GLY A 314 -1.93 23.82 -2.12
N ASP A 315 -1.34 23.62 -0.95
CA ASP A 315 -0.10 24.28 -0.58
C ASP A 315 1.11 23.46 -1.05
N MET A 316 2.13 24.12 -1.60
CA MET A 316 3.37 23.47 -2.03
C MET A 316 4.59 24.18 -1.42
N ALA A 317 5.43 23.41 -0.72
CA ALA A 317 6.69 23.86 -0.14
C ALA A 317 7.85 22.97 -0.62
N LEU A 318 8.86 23.59 -1.24
CA LEU A 318 10.11 22.94 -1.62
C LEU A 318 11.25 23.60 -0.84
N ASN A 319 11.81 22.88 0.14
CA ASN A 319 12.85 23.38 1.02
C ASN A 319 14.17 22.65 0.73
N THR A 320 15.17 23.38 0.22
CA THR A 320 16.48 22.82 -0.09
C THR A 320 17.56 23.89 -0.24
N GLN A 321 18.84 23.48 -0.16
CA GLN A 321 19.96 24.35 -0.50
C GLN A 321 20.09 24.57 -2.02
N ARG A 322 19.68 23.59 -2.83
CA ARG A 322 19.78 23.65 -4.29
C ARG A 322 18.57 23.00 -4.96
N LEU A 323 17.88 23.76 -5.81
CA LEU A 323 16.83 23.26 -6.68
C LEU A 323 17.30 23.29 -8.14
N ASN A 324 17.36 22.12 -8.78
CA ASN A 324 17.70 21.98 -10.20
C ASN A 324 16.48 21.51 -11.00
N LEU A 325 16.09 22.28 -12.02
CA LEU A 325 14.99 21.96 -12.93
C LEU A 325 15.55 21.78 -14.35
N GLU A 326 15.66 20.54 -14.80
CA GLU A 326 16.23 20.17 -16.11
C GLU A 326 15.15 19.55 -17.01
N GLY A 327 14.21 20.37 -17.47
CA GLY A 327 13.04 19.90 -18.22
C GLY A 327 11.96 19.26 -17.34
N GLY A 328 12.04 19.46 -16.01
CA GLY A 328 10.98 19.13 -15.07
C GLY A 328 9.96 20.26 -14.89
N LYS A 329 8.77 19.93 -14.35
CA LYS A 329 7.68 20.86 -14.03
C LYS A 329 7.38 20.83 -12.53
N VAL A 330 7.19 22.01 -11.94
CA VAL A 330 6.65 22.19 -10.59
C VAL A 330 5.47 23.14 -10.69
N SER A 331 4.30 22.75 -10.21
CA SER A 331 3.06 23.50 -10.41
C SER A 331 2.10 23.34 -9.25
N ALA A 332 1.65 24.48 -8.71
CA ALA A 332 0.49 24.58 -7.83
C ALA A 332 -0.46 25.58 -8.48
N SER A 333 -1.64 25.14 -8.90
CA SER A 333 -2.58 26.00 -9.62
C SER A 333 -4.02 25.50 -9.49
N THR A 334 -4.97 26.43 -9.55
CA THR A 334 -6.38 26.12 -9.77
C THR A 334 -6.74 26.43 -11.21
N SER A 335 -7.28 25.44 -11.92
CA SER A 335 -7.82 25.60 -13.28
C SER A 335 -9.35 25.52 -13.34
N GLY A 336 -10.01 25.13 -12.23
CA GLY A 336 -11.46 25.17 -12.06
C GLY A 336 -11.97 26.50 -11.50
N SER A 337 -13.17 26.49 -10.92
CA SER A 337 -13.84 27.71 -10.41
C SER A 337 -13.32 28.18 -9.05
N GLY A 338 -12.47 27.40 -8.39
CA GLY A 338 -11.84 27.75 -7.13
C GLY A 338 -10.84 28.91 -7.25
N LYS A 339 -10.58 29.58 -6.15
CA LYS A 339 -9.53 30.63 -6.08
C LYS A 339 -8.21 29.98 -5.70
N GLY A 340 -7.22 30.06 -6.58
CA GLY A 340 -5.82 29.69 -6.34
C GLY A 340 -4.98 30.86 -5.86
#